data_AF-A0A068U0G3-F1
#
_entry.id   AF-A0A068U0G3-F1
#
_cell.length_a   1.000
_cell.length_b   1.000
_cell.length_c   1.000
_cell.angle_alpha   90.00
_cell.angle_beta   90.00
_cell.angle_gamma   90.00
#
_symmetry.space_group_name_H-M   'P 1'
#
loop_
_entity.id
_entity.type
_entity.pdbx_description
1 polymer ?
#
loop_
_entity_poly.entity_id
_entity_poly.type
_entity_poly.pdbx_seq_one_letter_code
_entity_poly.pdbx_strand_id
1 'polypeptide(L)'
;MDTRLLFLISCFIARLSFSLSASGELNSFESVPDLEKSMYTIVDGYPCVRLLNLSGEIGCSNPGHGKVAAPVVKFKNVNQLVEPSAILVSLDELDSLLARHVFDDSIYPFQKNNRVTLPFD
;
A
#
# COMPACT_ATOMS: atom_id res chain seq x y z
N MET A 1 21.10 -53.40 7.10
CA MET A 1 20.50 -52.06 6.98
C MET A 1 19.78 -52.01 5.65
N ASP A 2 18.45 -51.90 5.68
CA ASP A 2 17.61 -51.98 4.49
C ASP A 2 17.83 -50.79 3.56
N THR A 3 18.05 -51.05 2.27
CA THR A 3 18.26 -50.02 1.23
C THR A 3 17.10 -49.02 1.14
N ARG A 4 15.89 -49.45 1.51
CA ARG A 4 14.71 -48.58 1.62
C ARG A 4 14.83 -47.55 2.73
N LEU A 5 15.40 -47.93 3.87
CA LEU A 5 15.62 -47.03 5.00
C LEU A 5 16.67 -45.96 4.65
N LEU A 6 17.75 -46.37 3.96
CA LEU A 6 18.79 -45.45 3.48
C LEU A 6 18.24 -44.42 2.49
N PHE A 7 17.34 -44.83 1.59
CA PHE A 7 16.72 -43.91 0.62
C PHE A 7 15.81 -42.88 1.30
N LEU A 8 15.02 -43.30 2.29
CA LEU A 8 14.14 -42.39 3.04
C LEU A 8 14.95 -41.37 3.86
N ILE A 9 16.04 -41.79 4.50
CA ILE A 9 16.93 -40.89 5.25
C ILE A 9 17.58 -39.86 4.32
N SER A 10 18.06 -40.29 3.16
CA SER A 10 18.64 -39.39 2.15
C SER A 10 17.65 -38.32 1.68
N CYS A 11 16.41 -38.71 1.36
CA CYS A 11 15.34 -37.79 1.01
C CYS A 11 15.03 -36.80 2.14
N PHE A 12 14.98 -37.27 3.39
CA PHE A 12 14.70 -36.43 4.55
C PHE A 12 15.79 -35.38 4.77
N ILE A 13 17.07 -35.77 4.64
CA ILE A 13 18.22 -34.87 4.74
C ILE A 13 18.22 -33.84 3.61
N ALA A 14 17.92 -34.25 2.38
CA ALA A 14 17.86 -33.33 1.24
C ALA A 14 16.75 -32.28 1.41
N ARG A 15 15.58 -32.68 1.92
CA ARG A 15 14.45 -31.78 2.21
C ARG A 15 14.76 -30.83 3.37
N LEU A 16 15.46 -31.32 4.39
CA LEU A 16 15.89 -30.49 5.52
C LEU A 16 16.95 -29.47 5.09
N SER A 17 17.90 -29.89 4.23
CA SER A 17 18.96 -29.02 3.69
C SER A 17 18.39 -27.92 2.80
N PHE A 18 17.43 -28.24 1.93
CA PHE A 18 16.75 -27.25 1.10
C PHE A 18 15.93 -26.26 1.92
N SER A 19 15.28 -26.72 3.00
CA SER A 19 14.54 -25.84 3.91
C SER A 19 15.45 -24.94 4.75
N LEU A 20 16.68 -25.40 5.04
CA LEU A 20 17.67 -24.64 5.82
C LEU A 20 18.49 -23.67 4.94
N SER A 21 18.64 -23.92 3.64
CA SER A 21 19.22 -22.95 2.69
C SER A 21 18.33 -21.73 2.47
N ALA A 22 17.06 -21.79 2.84
CA ALA A 22 16.17 -20.62 2.96
C ALA A 22 16.31 -19.91 4.34
N SER A 23 17.38 -20.20 5.09
CA SER A 23 17.78 -19.41 6.26
C SER A 23 18.19 -18.03 5.77
N GLY A 24 17.33 -17.06 6.06
CA GLY A 24 17.41 -15.68 5.61
C GLY A 24 18.79 -15.08 5.69
N GLU A 25 19.07 -14.23 4.70
CA GLU A 25 20.14 -13.25 4.75
C GLU A 25 20.01 -12.50 6.07
N LEU A 26 20.89 -12.85 7.02
CA LEU A 26 21.07 -12.08 8.23
C LEU A 26 21.68 -10.77 7.77
N ASN A 27 20.83 -9.82 7.40
CA ASN A 27 21.22 -8.47 7.04
C ASN A 27 21.88 -7.87 8.27
N SER A 28 23.20 -8.05 8.38
CA SER A 28 24.05 -7.31 9.29
C SER A 28 23.94 -5.86 8.87
N PHE A 29 23.09 -5.09 9.55
CA PHE A 29 22.98 -3.66 9.31
C PHE A 29 24.27 -3.00 9.78
N GLU A 30 25.12 -2.63 8.83
CA GLU A 30 26.41 -1.99 9.09
C GLU A 30 26.21 -0.49 9.42
N SER A 31 25.10 0.09 8.97
CA SER A 31 24.79 1.50 9.16
C SER A 31 23.28 1.79 9.28
N VAL A 32 22.95 2.98 9.80
CA VAL A 32 21.56 3.48 9.86
C VAL A 32 20.91 3.57 8.47
N PRO A 33 21.59 4.05 7.40
CA PRO A 33 21.07 3.98 6.05
C PRO A 33 20.68 2.57 5.58
N ASP A 34 21.44 1.54 5.95
CA ASP A 34 21.12 0.16 5.57
C ASP A 34 19.84 -0.33 6.27
N LEU A 35 19.66 0.07 7.53
CA LEU A 35 18.43 -0.19 8.27
C LEU A 35 17.23 0.55 7.65
N GLU A 36 17.37 1.83 7.29
CA GLU A 36 16.29 2.60 6.65
C GLU A 36 15.84 1.94 5.35
N LYS A 37 16.80 1.50 4.52
CA LYS A 37 16.53 0.80 3.26
C LYS A 37 15.81 -0.54 3.46
N SER A 38 16.00 -1.21 4.60
CA SER A 38 15.31 -2.45 4.93
C SER A 38 13.91 -2.24 5.50
N MET A 39 13.69 -1.13 6.22
CA MET A 39 12.41 -0.82 6.86
C MET A 39 11.40 -0.19 5.90
N TYR A 40 11.85 0.57 4.91
CA TYR A 40 10.98 1.30 4.00
C TYR A 40 11.11 0.80 2.57
N THR A 41 9.96 0.62 1.93
CA THR A 41 9.89 0.40 0.49
C THR A 41 9.39 1.67 -0.20
N ILE A 42 10.03 2.03 -1.30
CA ILE A 42 9.58 3.15 -2.13
C ILE A 42 8.48 2.64 -3.03
N VAL A 43 7.33 3.32 -3.00
CA VAL A 43 6.20 3.02 -3.88
C VAL A 43 6.12 4.11 -4.93
N ASP A 44 6.33 3.72 -6.18
CA ASP A 44 6.14 4.62 -7.31
C ASP A 44 4.65 4.87 -7.56
N GLY A 45 4.28 6.11 -7.87
CA GLY A 45 2.89 6.47 -8.11
C GLY A 45 2.72 7.88 -8.64
N TYR A 46 1.48 8.18 -9.05
CA TYR A 46 1.09 9.50 -9.53
C TYR A 46 0.31 10.22 -8.41
N PRO A 47 0.86 11.30 -7.83
CA PRO A 47 0.23 11.96 -6.70
C PRO A 47 -1.02 12.74 -7.15
N CYS A 48 -2.04 12.76 -6.29
CA CYS A 48 -3.08 13.77 -6.35
C CYS A 48 -2.49 15.10 -5.89
N VAL A 49 -2.63 16.15 -6.70
CA VAL A 49 -2.05 17.48 -6.42
C VAL A 49 -3.15 18.52 -6.16
N ARG A 50 -2.83 19.52 -5.34
CA ARG A 50 -3.71 20.66 -5.07
C ARG A 50 -3.52 21.72 -6.14
N LEU A 51 -4.62 22.10 -6.77
CA LEU A 51 -4.72 23.16 -7.77
C LEU A 51 -5.51 24.33 -7.18
N LEU A 52 -5.09 25.55 -7.54
CA LEU A 52 -5.72 26.78 -7.09
C LEU A 52 -6.37 27.50 -8.26
N ASN A 53 -7.58 28.00 -8.04
CA ASN A 53 -8.31 28.86 -8.95
C ASN A 53 -8.90 30.05 -8.17
N LEU A 54 -9.34 31.10 -8.88
CA LEU A 54 -10.00 32.27 -8.30
C LEU A 54 -11.24 31.92 -7.46
N SER A 55 -11.89 30.80 -7.78
CA SER A 55 -13.07 30.29 -7.07
C SER A 55 -12.74 29.37 -5.89
N GLY A 56 -11.47 29.04 -5.66
CA GLY A 56 -11.05 28.13 -4.59
C GLY A 56 -10.11 27.04 -5.06
N GLU A 57 -10.08 25.94 -4.31
CA GLU A 57 -9.04 24.92 -4.39
C GLU A 57 -9.62 23.56 -4.75
N ILE A 58 -8.87 22.78 -5.53
CA ILE A 58 -9.28 21.46 -6.02
C ILE A 58 -8.12 20.48 -5.81
N GLY A 59 -8.42 19.22 -5.51
CA GLY A 59 -7.43 18.15 -5.41
C GLY A 59 -6.97 17.89 -3.97
N CYS A 60 -5.74 17.38 -3.82
CA CYS A 60 -5.25 16.84 -2.55
C CYS A 60 -3.91 17.47 -2.13
N SER A 61 -3.71 17.56 -0.82
CA SER A 61 -2.42 17.94 -0.24
C SER A 61 -2.13 17.09 0.99
N ASN A 62 -0.86 16.74 1.18
CA ASN A 62 -0.41 16.12 2.43
C ASN A 62 -0.64 17.11 3.58
N PRO A 63 -1.21 16.69 4.72
CA PRO A 63 -1.38 17.57 5.88
C PRO A 63 -0.02 18.00 6.44
N GLY A 64 0.35 19.26 6.18
CA GLY A 64 1.58 19.89 6.67
C GLY A 64 2.86 19.40 6.00
N HIS A 65 4.00 19.73 6.62
CA HIS A 65 5.35 19.38 6.14
C HIS A 65 5.83 18.00 6.63
N GLY A 66 5.01 17.26 7.38
CA GLY A 66 5.39 15.99 8.01
C GLY A 66 5.11 14.76 7.15
N LYS A 67 5.79 13.65 7.46
CA LYS A 67 5.43 12.32 6.91
C LYS A 67 4.14 11.86 7.59
N VAL A 68 3.14 11.46 6.80
CA VAL A 68 1.93 10.82 7.33
C VAL A 68 2.19 9.32 7.42
N ALA A 69 2.15 8.78 8.64
CA ALA A 69 2.25 7.36 8.89
C ALA A 69 0.90 6.85 9.36
N ALA A 70 0.33 5.90 8.63
CA ALA A 70 -0.96 5.31 8.97
C ALA A 70 -1.00 3.84 8.50
N PRO A 71 -1.71 2.95 9.21
CA PRO A 71 -1.91 1.57 8.77
C PRO A 71 -2.69 1.53 7.45
N VAL A 72 -2.25 0.66 6.52
CA VAL A 72 -2.91 0.48 5.23
C VAL A 72 -4.03 -0.56 5.34
N VAL A 73 -5.27 -0.15 5.06
CA VAL A 73 -6.46 -1.01 5.18
C VAL A 73 -7.19 -1.08 3.84
N LYS A 74 -7.60 -2.27 3.41
CA LYS A 74 -8.38 -2.42 2.16
C LYS A 74 -9.78 -1.83 2.31
N PHE A 75 -10.29 -1.19 1.25
CA PHE A 75 -11.61 -0.55 1.22
C PHE A 75 -12.79 -1.48 1.56
N LYS A 76 -12.66 -2.81 1.46
CA LYS A 76 -13.73 -3.72 1.92
C LYS A 76 -13.85 -3.82 3.45
N ASN A 77 -12.81 -3.43 4.18
CA ASN A 77 -12.68 -3.64 5.64
C ASN A 77 -12.87 -2.35 6.45
N VAL A 78 -13.43 -1.28 5.86
CA VAL A 78 -13.52 0.06 6.51
C VAL A 78 -14.48 0.11 7.69
N ASN A 79 -15.32 -0.90 7.90
CA ASN A 79 -16.35 -0.91 8.94
C ASN A 79 -15.78 -1.02 10.38
N GLN A 80 -14.44 -1.08 10.53
CA GLN A 80 -13.74 -1.24 11.81
C GLN A 80 -12.58 -0.25 12.00
N LEU A 81 -12.61 0.91 11.32
CA LEU A 81 -11.56 1.92 11.53
C LEU A 81 -11.76 2.64 12.87
N VAL A 82 -10.97 2.25 13.87
CA VAL A 82 -10.90 2.92 15.19
C VAL A 82 -9.89 4.07 15.18
N GLU A 83 -8.94 4.07 14.23
CA GLU A 83 -7.82 5.00 14.16
C GLU A 83 -7.62 5.54 12.73
N PRO A 84 -6.97 6.72 12.56
CA PRO A 84 -6.62 7.26 11.25
C PRO A 84 -5.83 6.24 10.42
N SER A 85 -6.32 5.94 9.21
CA SER A 85 -5.81 4.84 8.37
C SER A 85 -5.68 5.26 6.91
N ALA A 86 -4.72 4.67 6.20
CA ALA A 86 -4.59 4.82 4.75
C ALA A 86 -5.43 3.75 4.04
N ILE A 87 -6.42 4.16 3.25
CA ILE A 87 -7.32 3.21 2.60
C ILE A 87 -6.77 2.83 1.22
N LEU A 88 -6.54 1.53 1.01
CA LEU A 88 -6.21 0.97 -0.30
C LEU A 88 -7.47 0.58 -1.05
N VAL A 89 -7.62 1.14 -2.25
CA VAL A 89 -8.85 1.07 -3.06
C VAL A 89 -8.45 0.60 -4.44
N SER A 90 -9.19 -0.36 -5.01
CA SER A 90 -9.03 -0.73 -6.40
C SER A 90 -9.76 0.26 -7.32
N LEU A 91 -9.33 0.38 -8.57
CA LEU A 91 -9.88 1.37 -9.49
C LEU A 91 -11.39 1.18 -9.75
N ASP A 92 -11.86 -0.07 -9.75
CA ASP A 92 -13.28 -0.42 -9.88
C ASP A 92 -14.12 0.00 -8.66
N GLU A 93 -13.50 0.16 -7.50
CA GLU A 93 -14.17 0.55 -6.26
C GLU A 93 -14.05 2.05 -5.96
N LEU A 94 -13.27 2.80 -6.75
CA LEU A 94 -13.01 4.22 -6.52
C LEU A 94 -14.30 5.06 -6.53
N ASP A 95 -15.18 4.82 -7.50
CA ASP A 95 -16.47 5.52 -7.59
C ASP A 95 -17.35 5.26 -6.36
N SER A 96 -17.29 4.03 -5.82
CA SER A 96 -18.04 3.66 -4.63
C SER A 96 -17.51 4.33 -3.37
N LEU A 97 -16.19 4.57 -3.28
CA LEU A 97 -15.58 5.35 -2.21
C LEU A 97 -15.98 6.82 -2.32
N LEU A 98 -15.83 7.42 -3.51
CA LEU A 98 -16.18 8.82 -3.73
C LEU A 98 -17.66 9.08 -3.44
N ALA A 99 -18.54 8.15 -3.82
CA ALA A 99 -19.96 8.24 -3.53
C ALA A 99 -20.29 8.27 -2.02
N ARG A 100 -19.48 7.63 -1.15
CA ARG A 100 -19.68 7.71 0.31
C ARG A 100 -19.36 9.08 0.90
N HIS A 101 -18.46 9.84 0.28
CA HIS A 101 -18.01 11.14 0.79
C HIS A 101 -18.95 12.30 0.39
N VAL A 102 -19.87 12.07 -0.56
CA VAL A 102 -20.77 13.10 -1.14
C VAL A 102 -21.98 13.45 -0.24
N PHE A 103 -22.00 13.04 1.03
CA PHE A 103 -23.13 13.29 1.94
C PHE A 103 -22.86 14.28 3.08
N ASP A 104 -21.82 15.10 2.98
CA ASP A 104 -21.72 16.32 3.80
C ASP A 104 -21.74 17.54 2.87
N ASP A 105 -22.92 18.14 2.72
CA ASP A 105 -23.19 19.34 1.90
C ASP A 105 -22.39 20.59 2.34
N SER A 106 -21.47 20.46 3.32
CA SER A 106 -20.67 21.56 3.86
C SER A 106 -19.22 21.64 3.35
N ILE A 107 -18.71 20.67 2.57
CA ILE A 107 -17.31 20.71 2.05
C ILE A 107 -17.24 20.27 0.57
N TYR A 108 -17.64 21.17 -0.34
CA TYR A 108 -17.38 21.27 -1.79
C TYR A 108 -17.56 20.04 -2.73
N PRO A 109 -17.98 20.29 -3.99
CA PRO A 109 -18.59 19.28 -4.83
C PRO A 109 -17.53 18.51 -5.64
N PHE A 110 -17.46 17.19 -5.47
CA PHE A 110 -17.10 16.33 -6.61
C PHE A 110 -18.31 16.33 -7.54
N GLN A 111 -18.36 17.32 -8.44
CA GLN A 111 -19.49 17.53 -9.33
C GLN A 111 -19.63 16.32 -10.27
N LYS A 112 -20.63 15.48 -9.98
CA LYS A 112 -20.98 14.23 -10.69
C LYS A 112 -21.48 14.44 -12.13
N ASN A 113 -21.32 15.64 -12.69
CA ASN A 113 -21.70 16.00 -14.05
C ASN A 113 -20.57 16.81 -14.68
N ASN A 114 -19.56 16.12 -15.20
CA ASN A 114 -19.05 16.35 -16.55
C ASN A 114 -17.97 15.32 -16.86
N ARG A 115 -18.09 14.75 -18.05
CA ARG A 115 -17.08 13.94 -18.74
C ARG A 115 -15.71 14.60 -18.57
N VAL A 116 -14.84 14.03 -17.74
CA VAL A 116 -13.42 14.41 -17.69
C VAL A 116 -12.78 13.83 -18.94
N THR A 117 -12.86 14.56 -20.04
CA THR A 117 -11.98 14.34 -21.17
C THR A 117 -10.60 14.81 -20.74
N LEU A 118 -9.68 13.87 -20.52
CA LEU A 118 -8.26 14.18 -20.33
C LEU A 118 -7.77 14.91 -21.60
N PRO A 119 -7.08 16.05 -21.50
CA PRO A 119 -6.43 16.65 -22.65
C PRO A 119 -5.08 15.95 -22.81
N PHE A 120 -5.12 14.77 -23.41
CA PHE A 120 -3.98 14.22 -24.13
C PHE A 120 -4.58 13.73 -25.45
N ASP A 121 -4.34 14.55 -26.49
CA ASP A 121 -4.74 14.44 -27.91
C ASP A 121 -5.63 13.25 -28.34
#